data_AF-A0A2E5KNF0-F1
#
_entry.id   AF-A0A2E5KNF0-F1
#
_cell.length_a   1.000
_cell.length_b   1.000
_cell.length_c   1.000
_cell.angle_alpha   90.00
_cell.angle_beta   90.00
_cell.angle_gamma   90.00
#
_symmetry.space_group_name_H-M   'P 1'
#
loop_
_entity.id
_entity.type
_entity.pdbx_description
1 polymer ?
#
loop_
_entity_poly.entity_id
_entity_poly.type
_entity_poly.pdbx_seq_one_letter_code
_entity_poly.pdbx_strand_id
1 'polypeptide(L)'
;MWATRYIRFFLVFFSAFFLLESFFVALVDPYNIFGSAKFDLMNQKKYKYETHERINKIYMLQHLQPESLILGSSVTDVGLKPETLSRWAEKPFNLSFAGGGIQEAQLAFQFAVENAPVRTVVLGLELFNFKAATGGHFLQLEQRVNGNNWSTVKDIFRHTVSIDALYDAIYTVYANVRRTPTTHDDTGWYAGYVPGAVPDAPLEPLGVEAAEAAYTAFDQICRLARERGIDLQLFISPLHSNFALKKQGLEAWLARVNAIAGRYGYRIRRFTDAQLQLRNGNAFFDATHFRPAVGDRILHALFAGAQDGSTGTSER
;
A
#
# COMPACT_ATOMS: atom_id res chain seq x y z
N MET A 1 -2.86 -53.91 -22.49
CA MET A 1 -4.20 -53.27 -22.36
C MET A 1 -4.49 -52.73 -20.96
N TRP A 2 -4.30 -53.51 -19.89
CA TRP A 2 -4.55 -53.05 -18.51
C TRP A 2 -3.68 -51.85 -18.06
N ALA A 3 -2.37 -51.90 -18.33
CA ALA A 3 -1.45 -50.79 -18.02
C ALA A 3 -1.86 -49.47 -18.72
N THR A 4 -2.27 -49.53 -19.99
CA THR A 4 -2.73 -48.35 -20.74
C THR A 4 -4.03 -47.80 -20.19
N ARG A 5 -4.97 -48.65 -19.75
CA ARG A 5 -6.23 -48.23 -19.12
C ARG A 5 -5.98 -47.60 -17.74
N TYR A 6 -5.08 -48.19 -16.97
CA TYR A 6 -4.66 -47.66 -15.66
C TYR A 6 -3.97 -46.30 -15.78
N ILE A 7 -3.01 -46.15 -16.70
CA ILE A 7 -2.33 -44.88 -16.94
C ILE A 7 -3.32 -43.82 -17.40
N ARG A 8 -4.24 -44.15 -18.31
CA ARG A 8 -5.30 -43.22 -18.74
C ARG A 8 -6.19 -42.79 -17.58
N PHE A 9 -6.64 -43.74 -16.75
CA PHE A 9 -7.44 -43.44 -15.57
C PHE A 9 -6.68 -42.54 -14.59
N PHE A 10 -5.43 -42.88 -14.29
CA PHE A 10 -4.56 -42.08 -13.41
C PHE A 10 -4.41 -40.66 -13.94
N LEU A 11 -4.08 -40.49 -15.22
CA LEU A 11 -3.93 -39.17 -15.83
C LEU A 11 -5.25 -38.39 -15.78
N VAL A 12 -6.38 -39.00 -16.14
CA VAL A 12 -7.70 -38.34 -16.07
C VAL A 12 -8.05 -37.94 -14.64
N PHE A 13 -7.83 -38.82 -13.66
CA PHE A 13 -8.14 -38.55 -12.26
C PHE A 13 -7.29 -37.39 -11.72
N PHE A 14 -5.97 -37.43 -11.91
CA PHE A 14 -5.10 -36.35 -11.43
C PHE A 14 -5.33 -35.04 -12.17
N SER A 15 -5.56 -35.08 -13.49
CA SER A 15 -5.94 -33.87 -14.25
C SER A 15 -7.26 -33.30 -13.74
N ALA A 16 -8.28 -34.12 -13.50
CA ALA A 16 -9.55 -33.65 -12.94
C ALA A 16 -9.37 -33.06 -11.53
N PHE A 17 -8.54 -33.68 -10.70
CA PHE A 17 -8.21 -33.19 -9.36
C PHE A 17 -7.54 -31.81 -9.41
N PHE A 18 -6.48 -31.64 -10.21
CA PHE A 18 -5.80 -30.33 -10.33
C PHE A 18 -6.70 -29.27 -10.95
N LEU A 19 -7.55 -29.63 -11.92
CA LEU A 19 -8.52 -28.70 -12.49
C LEU A 19 -9.55 -28.23 -11.44
N LEU A 20 -10.04 -29.15 -10.61
CA LEU A 20 -10.99 -28.81 -9.54
C LEU A 20 -10.34 -27.96 -8.45
N GLU A 21 -9.12 -28.30 -8.05
CA GLU A 21 -8.33 -27.53 -7.09
C GLU A 21 -8.05 -26.12 -7.62
N SER A 22 -7.53 -26.01 -8.84
CA SER A 22 -7.27 -24.72 -9.49
C SER A 22 -8.54 -23.87 -9.61
N PHE A 23 -9.67 -24.50 -9.97
CA PHE A 23 -10.96 -23.81 -10.02
C PHE A 23 -11.40 -23.31 -8.66
N PHE A 24 -11.27 -24.13 -7.61
CA PHE A 24 -11.62 -23.74 -6.25
C PHE A 24 -10.72 -22.60 -5.73
N VAL A 25 -9.40 -22.69 -5.93
CA VAL A 25 -8.45 -21.62 -5.55
C VAL A 25 -8.76 -20.35 -6.31
N ALA A 26 -9.04 -20.43 -7.61
CA ALA A 26 -9.42 -19.27 -8.40
C ALA A 26 -10.74 -18.66 -7.94
N LEU A 27 -11.74 -19.47 -7.60
CA LEU A 27 -13.03 -19.00 -7.11
C LEU A 27 -12.91 -18.28 -5.75
N VAL A 28 -12.15 -18.87 -4.82
CA VAL A 28 -11.91 -18.26 -3.49
C VAL A 28 -11.01 -17.04 -3.61
N ASP A 29 -9.99 -17.11 -4.45
CA ASP A 29 -9.02 -16.05 -4.70
C ASP A 29 -8.41 -15.48 -3.41
N PRO A 30 -7.61 -16.27 -2.67
CA PRO A 30 -7.04 -15.86 -1.38
C PRO A 30 -6.06 -14.68 -1.49
N TYR A 31 -5.54 -14.38 -2.68
CA TYR A 31 -4.50 -13.38 -2.93
C TYR A 31 -4.96 -12.22 -3.83
N ASN A 32 -6.25 -12.16 -4.18
CA ASN A 32 -6.81 -11.22 -5.16
C ASN A 32 -6.18 -11.30 -6.57
N ILE A 33 -5.55 -12.43 -6.94
CA ILE A 33 -4.92 -12.62 -8.26
C ILE A 33 -5.96 -12.57 -9.37
N PHE A 34 -7.13 -13.17 -9.13
CA PHE A 34 -8.16 -13.37 -10.15
C PHE A 34 -9.23 -12.29 -10.19
N GLY A 35 -9.35 -11.49 -9.13
CA GLY A 35 -10.42 -10.50 -9.01
C GLY A 35 -11.80 -11.16 -8.87
N SER A 36 -11.85 -12.34 -8.24
CA SER A 36 -13.07 -13.14 -8.17
C SER A 36 -14.19 -12.46 -7.40
N ALA A 37 -15.43 -12.77 -7.79
CA ALA A 37 -16.63 -12.29 -7.12
C ALA A 37 -16.58 -12.62 -5.61
N LYS A 38 -17.05 -11.69 -4.79
CA LYS A 38 -17.03 -11.83 -3.33
C LYS A 38 -18.33 -12.44 -2.83
N PHE A 39 -18.19 -13.44 -1.97
CA PHE A 39 -19.29 -14.09 -1.27
C PHE A 39 -19.02 -14.01 0.24
N ASP A 40 -20.02 -13.57 1.01
CA ASP A 40 -19.93 -13.26 2.45
C ASP A 40 -19.23 -14.35 3.28
N LEU A 41 -19.59 -15.62 3.06
CA LEU A 41 -19.07 -16.74 3.83
C LEU A 41 -17.84 -17.43 3.20
N MET A 42 -17.34 -16.94 2.06
CA MET A 42 -16.28 -17.62 1.32
C MET A 42 -14.98 -16.81 1.26
N ASN A 43 -15.05 -15.60 0.72
CA ASN A 43 -13.86 -14.85 0.31
C ASN A 43 -14.00 -13.34 0.43
N GLN A 44 -15.01 -12.88 1.20
CA GLN A 44 -15.20 -11.47 1.52
C GLN A 44 -13.94 -10.87 2.17
N LYS A 45 -13.26 -11.65 3.01
CA LYS A 45 -11.98 -11.32 3.65
C LYS A 45 -10.90 -12.28 3.20
N LYS A 46 -9.66 -11.82 3.11
CA LYS A 46 -8.53 -12.66 2.69
C LYS A 46 -7.73 -13.15 3.90
N TYR A 47 -7.41 -14.44 3.93
CA TYR A 47 -6.58 -15.01 4.98
C TYR A 47 -5.13 -14.51 4.86
N LYS A 48 -4.51 -14.16 5.99
CA LYS A 48 -3.12 -13.66 6.07
C LYS A 48 -2.77 -12.55 5.06
N TYR A 49 -3.66 -11.58 4.88
CA TYR A 49 -3.43 -10.47 3.95
C TYR A 49 -2.05 -9.80 4.18
N GLU A 50 -1.67 -9.57 5.45
CA GLU A 50 -0.40 -8.93 5.81
C GLU A 50 0.84 -9.65 5.26
N THR A 51 0.87 -11.00 5.29
CA THR A 51 2.04 -11.73 4.77
C THR A 51 2.11 -11.72 3.25
N HIS A 52 1.00 -11.40 2.59
CA HIS A 52 0.86 -11.34 1.13
C HIS A 52 0.49 -9.94 0.65
N GLU A 53 0.72 -8.90 1.46
CA GLU A 53 0.23 -7.55 1.22
C GLU A 53 0.68 -7.01 -0.14
N ARG A 54 1.97 -7.17 -0.45
CA ARG A 54 2.60 -6.74 -1.71
C ARG A 54 2.07 -7.50 -2.94
N ILE A 55 1.62 -8.74 -2.77
CA ILE A 55 0.93 -9.48 -3.85
C ILE A 55 -0.47 -8.92 -4.01
N ASN A 56 -1.23 -8.91 -2.92
CA ASN A 56 -2.63 -8.52 -2.90
C ASN A 56 -2.81 -7.11 -3.49
N LYS A 57 -2.08 -6.11 -2.99
CA LYS A 57 -2.25 -4.73 -3.43
C LYS A 57 -1.91 -4.52 -4.91
N ILE A 58 -0.93 -5.26 -5.45
CA ILE A 58 -0.53 -5.17 -6.86
C ILE A 58 -1.58 -5.77 -7.79
N TYR A 59 -2.17 -6.92 -7.46
CA TYR A 59 -3.26 -7.46 -8.26
C TYR A 59 -4.57 -6.68 -8.06
N MET A 60 -4.87 -6.25 -6.84
CA MET A 60 -6.02 -5.37 -6.57
C MET A 60 -5.95 -4.08 -7.39
N LEU A 61 -4.79 -3.44 -7.50
CA LEU A 61 -4.56 -2.29 -8.36
C LEU A 61 -4.98 -2.56 -9.83
N GLN A 62 -4.61 -3.73 -10.38
CA GLN A 62 -4.98 -4.09 -11.75
C GLN A 62 -6.49 -4.31 -11.91
N HIS A 63 -7.14 -4.90 -10.93
CA HIS A 63 -8.59 -5.18 -10.98
C HIS A 63 -9.45 -3.96 -10.68
N LEU A 64 -9.04 -3.14 -9.71
CA LEU A 64 -9.80 -1.99 -9.24
C LEU A 64 -9.62 -0.74 -10.12
N GLN A 65 -8.52 -0.68 -10.88
CA GLN A 65 -8.19 0.46 -11.76
C GLN A 65 -8.35 1.81 -11.01
N PRO A 66 -7.64 2.01 -9.89
CA PRO A 66 -7.81 3.21 -9.07
C PRO A 66 -7.30 4.45 -9.80
N GLU A 67 -7.96 5.57 -9.53
CA GLU A 67 -7.60 6.88 -10.07
C GLU A 67 -6.85 7.72 -9.05
N SER A 68 -6.89 7.33 -7.78
CA SER A 68 -6.21 8.02 -6.70
C SER A 68 -5.47 7.04 -5.81
N LEU A 69 -4.23 7.35 -5.44
CA LEU A 69 -3.39 6.49 -4.62
C LEU A 69 -2.99 7.16 -3.31
N ILE A 70 -2.95 6.38 -2.25
CA ILE A 70 -2.16 6.68 -1.05
C ILE A 70 -0.89 5.85 -1.13
N LEU A 71 0.26 6.50 -0.97
CA LEU A 71 1.59 5.88 -0.96
C LEU A 71 2.35 6.26 0.31
N GLY A 72 3.28 5.40 0.71
CA GLY A 72 4.13 5.58 1.88
C GLY A 72 4.39 4.25 2.60
N SER A 73 4.63 4.31 3.91
CA SER A 73 4.84 3.13 4.74
C SER A 73 3.60 2.74 5.55
N SER A 74 3.81 1.87 6.55
CA SER A 74 2.82 1.49 7.57
C SER A 74 2.11 2.69 8.20
N VAL A 75 2.76 3.85 8.29
CA VAL A 75 2.15 5.07 8.84
C VAL A 75 0.95 5.52 8.00
N THR A 76 1.13 5.64 6.68
CA THR A 76 0.04 5.97 5.75
C THR A 76 -0.92 4.81 5.50
N ASP A 77 -0.43 3.58 5.55
CA ASP A 77 -1.22 2.36 5.38
C ASP A 77 -2.31 2.23 6.46
N VAL A 78 -1.97 2.60 7.69
CA VAL A 78 -2.88 2.62 8.84
C VAL A 78 -3.60 3.96 8.97
N GLY A 79 -2.87 5.05 8.80
CA GLY A 79 -3.33 6.39 9.17
C GLY A 79 -4.23 7.07 8.14
N LEU A 80 -4.12 6.75 6.85
CA LEU A 80 -4.91 7.41 5.79
C LEU A 80 -5.96 6.45 5.21
N LYS A 81 -7.23 6.85 5.34
CA LYS A 81 -8.38 6.10 4.80
C LYS A 81 -8.65 6.53 3.35
N PRO A 82 -8.70 5.60 2.39
CA PRO A 82 -9.23 5.84 1.06
C PRO A 82 -10.63 6.44 1.09
N GLU A 83 -11.50 5.97 2.00
CA GLU A 83 -12.84 6.56 2.21
C GLU A 83 -12.78 8.08 2.43
N THR A 84 -11.83 8.58 3.23
CA THR A 84 -11.70 10.02 3.44
C THR A 84 -11.16 10.74 2.21
N LEU A 85 -10.21 10.15 1.49
CA LEU A 85 -9.67 10.71 0.24
C LEU A 85 -10.74 10.83 -0.85
N SER A 86 -11.76 9.95 -0.83
CA SER A 86 -12.87 9.94 -1.81
C SER A 86 -13.67 11.25 -1.88
N ARG A 87 -13.52 12.14 -0.87
CA ARG A 87 -14.12 13.47 -0.87
C ARG A 87 -13.52 14.43 -1.90
N TRP A 88 -12.30 14.16 -2.37
CA TRP A 88 -11.58 15.02 -3.32
C TRP A 88 -11.08 14.28 -4.56
N ALA A 89 -10.96 12.95 -4.50
CA ALA A 89 -10.31 12.19 -5.55
C ALA A 89 -11.06 10.88 -5.81
N GLU A 90 -11.22 10.50 -7.09
CA GLU A 90 -12.01 9.33 -7.48
C GLU A 90 -11.27 8.02 -7.23
N LYS A 91 -12.03 6.95 -6.93
CA LYS A 91 -11.54 5.57 -6.73
C LYS A 91 -10.22 5.50 -5.95
N PRO A 92 -10.19 5.99 -4.70
CA PRO A 92 -8.97 5.98 -3.91
C PRO A 92 -8.59 4.56 -3.49
N PHE A 93 -7.29 4.28 -3.52
CA PHE A 93 -6.72 3.00 -3.13
C PHE A 93 -5.45 3.22 -2.31
N ASN A 94 -5.30 2.49 -1.21
CA ASN A 94 -4.10 2.54 -0.38
C ASN A 94 -3.07 1.52 -0.88
N LEU A 95 -2.02 2.04 -1.53
CA LEU A 95 -0.88 1.29 -2.05
C LEU A 95 0.38 1.54 -1.20
N SER A 96 0.22 1.95 0.06
CA SER A 96 1.30 1.95 1.04
C SER A 96 1.61 0.52 1.49
N PHE A 97 2.81 0.28 2.05
CA PHE A 97 3.17 -1.05 2.55
C PHE A 97 3.62 -1.03 4.01
N ALA A 98 3.25 -2.07 4.75
CA ALA A 98 3.78 -2.29 6.09
C ALA A 98 5.31 -2.38 6.07
N GLY A 99 5.98 -1.51 6.85
CA GLY A 99 7.44 -1.37 6.88
C GLY A 99 8.07 -0.88 5.57
N GLY A 100 7.25 -0.37 4.64
CA GLY A 100 7.65 0.01 3.29
C GLY A 100 8.63 1.16 3.21
N GLY A 101 9.66 1.04 2.37
CA GLY A 101 10.60 2.13 2.07
C GLY A 101 10.19 2.97 0.86
N ILE A 102 10.81 4.15 0.69
CA ILE A 102 10.50 5.04 -0.45
C ILE A 102 10.82 4.41 -1.81
N GLN A 103 11.79 3.48 -1.86
CA GLN A 103 12.10 2.71 -3.06
C GLN A 103 10.99 1.72 -3.43
N GLU A 104 10.30 1.12 -2.45
CA GLU A 104 9.12 0.29 -2.72
C GLU A 104 7.95 1.14 -3.23
N ALA A 105 7.74 2.30 -2.61
CA ALA A 105 6.73 3.25 -3.07
C ALA A 105 6.99 3.69 -4.52
N GLN A 106 8.26 3.91 -4.91
CA GLN A 106 8.62 4.25 -6.29
C GLN A 106 8.29 3.13 -7.28
N LEU A 107 8.66 1.88 -6.98
CA LEU A 107 8.34 0.74 -7.83
C LEU A 107 6.83 0.56 -7.99
N ALA A 108 6.09 0.58 -6.88
CA ALA A 108 4.64 0.44 -6.90
C ALA A 108 3.96 1.60 -7.65
N PHE A 109 4.45 2.83 -7.50
CA PHE A 109 3.94 3.98 -8.22
C PHE A 109 4.18 3.87 -9.73
N GLN A 110 5.39 3.50 -10.15
CA GLN A 110 5.71 3.27 -11.56
C GLN A 110 4.76 2.23 -12.17
N PHE A 111 4.60 1.09 -11.50
CA PHE A 111 3.69 0.05 -11.93
C PHE A 111 2.25 0.55 -12.02
N ALA A 112 1.78 1.30 -11.02
CA ALA A 112 0.42 1.83 -11.00
C ALA A 112 0.13 2.79 -12.16
N VAL A 113 1.06 3.69 -12.46
CA VAL A 113 0.94 4.66 -13.57
C VAL A 113 0.95 3.98 -14.95
N GLU A 114 1.52 2.78 -15.06
CA GLU A 114 1.52 1.99 -16.28
C GLU A 114 0.27 1.11 -16.44
N ASN A 115 -0.39 0.75 -15.33
CA ASN A 115 -1.44 -0.26 -15.32
C ASN A 115 -2.82 0.25 -14.84
N ALA A 116 -2.92 1.50 -14.40
CA ALA A 116 -4.15 2.12 -13.91
C ALA A 116 -4.21 3.62 -14.28
N PRO A 117 -5.42 4.21 -14.38
CA PRO A 117 -5.63 5.61 -14.76
C PRO A 117 -5.36 6.58 -13.59
N VAL A 118 -4.20 6.49 -12.96
CA VAL A 118 -3.83 7.30 -11.78
C VAL A 118 -3.75 8.79 -12.14
N ARG A 119 -4.48 9.61 -11.38
CA ARG A 119 -4.58 11.08 -11.54
C ARG A 119 -4.16 11.83 -10.28
N THR A 120 -4.39 11.25 -9.10
CA THR A 120 -4.07 11.89 -7.81
C THR A 120 -3.25 10.95 -6.94
N VAL A 121 -2.24 11.48 -6.25
CA VAL A 121 -1.40 10.70 -5.35
C VAL A 121 -1.17 11.48 -4.06
N VAL A 122 -1.41 10.85 -2.92
CA VAL A 122 -1.00 11.35 -1.61
C VAL A 122 0.16 10.50 -1.12
N LEU A 123 1.33 11.11 -0.94
CA LEU A 123 2.54 10.43 -0.47
C LEU A 123 2.97 10.97 0.90
N GLY A 124 2.97 10.09 1.90
CA GLY A 124 3.57 10.34 3.20
C GLY A 124 5.08 10.11 3.19
N LEU A 125 5.82 11.01 3.82
CA LEU A 125 7.28 10.98 3.89
C LEU A 125 7.76 10.96 5.34
N GLU A 126 8.69 10.05 5.61
CA GLU A 126 9.30 9.83 6.92
C GLU A 126 10.80 9.57 6.73
N LEU A 127 11.64 10.18 7.58
CA LEU A 127 13.10 9.99 7.52
C LEU A 127 13.48 8.51 7.56
N PHE A 128 12.80 7.72 8.40
CA PHE A 128 13.09 6.29 8.57
C PHE A 128 12.75 5.42 7.34
N ASN A 129 11.98 5.95 6.39
CA ASN A 129 11.67 5.29 5.12
C ASN A 129 12.71 5.57 4.03
N PHE A 130 13.65 6.48 4.27
CA PHE A 130 14.73 6.82 3.34
C PHE A 130 15.98 5.95 3.53
N LYS A 131 15.83 4.72 4.04
CA LYS A 131 16.91 3.74 4.09
C LYS A 131 17.08 3.02 2.74
N ALA A 132 18.24 2.41 2.52
CA ALA A 132 18.44 1.55 1.36
C ALA A 132 17.48 0.35 1.41
N ALA A 133 16.87 0.04 0.28
CA ALA A 133 16.05 -1.14 0.08
C ALA A 133 16.89 -2.38 0.29
N THR A 134 16.65 -3.05 1.41
CA THR A 134 17.33 -4.28 1.79
C THR A 134 16.27 -5.28 2.24
N GLY A 135 16.35 -6.52 1.75
CA GLY A 135 15.50 -7.62 2.19
C GLY A 135 14.54 -8.20 1.15
N GLY A 136 13.92 -9.33 1.52
CA GLY A 136 13.09 -10.13 0.62
C GLY A 136 11.81 -9.46 0.13
N HIS A 137 11.22 -8.56 0.93
CA HIS A 137 9.99 -7.85 0.58
C HIS A 137 10.14 -6.93 -0.63
N PHE A 138 11.22 -6.15 -0.70
CA PHE A 138 11.54 -5.30 -1.85
C PHE A 138 11.78 -6.15 -3.11
N LEU A 139 12.60 -7.20 -3.01
CA LEU A 139 12.89 -8.10 -4.14
C LEU A 139 11.62 -8.79 -4.66
N GLN A 140 10.73 -9.19 -3.75
CA GLN A 140 9.44 -9.77 -4.11
C GLN A 140 8.53 -8.78 -4.86
N LEU A 141 8.53 -7.50 -4.49
CA LEU A 141 7.78 -6.47 -5.20
C LEU A 141 8.42 -6.19 -6.57
N GLU A 142 9.74 -6.02 -6.61
CA GLU A 142 10.51 -5.78 -7.84
C GLU A 142 10.29 -6.90 -8.86
N GLN A 143 10.31 -8.16 -8.44
CA GLN A 143 10.04 -9.31 -9.32
C GLN A 143 8.65 -9.27 -9.94
N ARG A 144 7.65 -8.70 -9.25
CA ARG A 144 6.27 -8.62 -9.75
C ARG A 144 6.05 -7.44 -10.66
N VAL A 145 6.65 -6.30 -10.32
CA VAL A 145 6.53 -5.05 -11.07
C VAL A 145 7.36 -5.08 -12.35
N ASN A 146 8.59 -5.60 -12.29
CA ASN A 146 9.52 -5.69 -13.42
C ASN A 146 9.52 -7.09 -14.07
N GLY A 147 8.64 -7.98 -13.62
CA GLY A 147 8.53 -9.34 -14.10
C GLY A 147 8.13 -9.41 -15.57
N ASN A 148 8.75 -10.31 -16.34
CA ASN A 148 8.25 -10.64 -17.67
C ASN A 148 7.03 -11.59 -17.58
N ASN A 149 6.32 -11.79 -18.70
CA ASN A 149 5.14 -12.66 -18.77
C ASN A 149 5.38 -14.07 -18.17
N TRP A 150 6.60 -14.59 -18.25
CA TRP A 150 6.94 -15.90 -17.68
C TRP A 150 6.98 -15.90 -16.14
N SER A 151 7.44 -14.82 -15.52
CA SER A 151 7.38 -14.66 -14.07
C SER A 151 5.93 -14.55 -13.57
N THR A 152 5.07 -13.82 -14.28
CA THR A 152 3.64 -13.74 -13.99
C THR A 152 2.97 -15.12 -14.10
N VAL A 153 3.24 -15.88 -15.16
CA VAL A 153 2.73 -17.26 -15.33
C VAL A 153 3.21 -18.17 -14.20
N LYS A 154 4.48 -18.06 -13.79
CA LYS A 154 5.01 -18.82 -12.65
C LYS A 154 4.34 -18.45 -11.34
N ASP A 155 4.08 -17.18 -11.10
CA ASP A 155 3.41 -16.70 -9.89
C ASP A 155 1.97 -17.20 -9.84
N ILE A 156 1.22 -17.07 -10.94
CA ILE A 156 -0.12 -17.65 -11.08
C ILE A 156 -0.06 -19.15 -10.82
N PHE A 157 0.83 -19.89 -11.48
CA PHE A 157 0.94 -21.34 -11.26
C PHE A 157 1.24 -21.68 -9.80
N ARG A 158 2.19 -21.01 -9.16
CA ARG A 158 2.54 -21.23 -7.74
C ARG A 158 1.40 -20.91 -6.79
N HIS A 159 0.58 -19.92 -7.12
CA HIS A 159 -0.49 -19.42 -6.26
C HIS A 159 -1.87 -19.99 -6.66
N THR A 160 -1.90 -20.94 -7.59
CA THR A 160 -3.14 -21.60 -8.08
C THR A 160 -3.07 -23.11 -8.03
N VAL A 161 -1.92 -23.69 -8.40
CA VAL A 161 -1.68 -25.14 -8.49
C VAL A 161 -0.64 -25.54 -7.45
N SER A 162 -0.97 -25.35 -6.17
CA SER A 162 -0.08 -25.69 -5.07
C SER A 162 -0.84 -26.03 -3.80
N ILE A 163 -0.24 -26.90 -2.98
CA ILE A 163 -0.80 -27.28 -1.69
C ILE A 163 -0.96 -26.04 -0.79
N ASP A 164 -0.03 -25.08 -0.86
CA ASP A 164 -0.11 -23.83 -0.10
C ASP A 164 -1.31 -22.97 -0.56
N ALA A 165 -1.53 -22.86 -1.88
CA ALA A 165 -2.67 -22.12 -2.41
C ALA A 165 -4.02 -22.77 -2.05
N LEU A 166 -4.11 -24.11 -2.12
CA LEU A 166 -5.28 -24.85 -1.66
C LEU A 166 -5.50 -24.66 -0.14
N TYR A 167 -4.43 -24.73 0.66
CA TYR A 167 -4.48 -24.49 2.09
C TYR A 167 -5.00 -23.09 2.39
N ASP A 168 -4.43 -22.06 1.79
CA ASP A 168 -4.83 -20.67 2.03
C ASP A 168 -6.25 -20.38 1.50
N ALA A 169 -6.69 -21.05 0.43
CA ALA A 169 -8.08 -20.99 -0.03
C ALA A 169 -9.05 -21.61 1.00
N ILE A 170 -8.77 -22.81 1.52
CA ILE A 170 -9.58 -23.44 2.56
C ILE A 170 -9.64 -22.57 3.81
N TYR A 171 -8.50 -22.03 4.26
CA TYR A 171 -8.45 -21.16 5.43
C TYR A 171 -9.12 -19.80 5.21
N THR A 172 -9.12 -19.29 3.98
CA THR A 172 -9.91 -18.11 3.60
C THR A 172 -11.40 -18.38 3.80
N VAL A 173 -11.93 -19.50 3.32
CA VAL A 173 -13.33 -19.89 3.57
C VAL A 173 -13.60 -20.06 5.06
N TYR A 174 -12.74 -20.79 5.77
CA TYR A 174 -12.88 -21.00 7.20
C TYR A 174 -12.92 -19.69 8.00
N ALA A 175 -12.02 -18.75 7.71
CA ALA A 175 -11.97 -17.44 8.37
C ALA A 175 -13.24 -16.61 8.12
N ASN A 176 -13.80 -16.66 6.91
CA ASN A 176 -15.05 -15.98 6.58
C ASN A 176 -16.25 -16.62 7.28
N VAL A 177 -16.36 -17.97 7.29
CA VAL A 177 -17.40 -18.70 8.05
C VAL A 177 -17.33 -18.37 9.55
N ARG A 178 -16.11 -18.25 10.10
CA ARG A 178 -15.88 -17.87 11.50
C ARG A 178 -15.99 -16.37 11.77
N ARG A 179 -16.23 -15.54 10.74
CA ARG A 179 -16.29 -14.08 10.81
C ARG A 179 -15.05 -13.45 11.48
N THR A 180 -13.88 -14.06 11.26
CA THR A 180 -12.62 -13.52 11.77
C THR A 180 -12.44 -12.06 11.29
N PRO A 181 -11.93 -11.14 12.13
CA PRO A 181 -11.62 -9.78 11.72
C PRO A 181 -10.67 -9.76 10.51
N THR A 182 -10.87 -8.81 9.59
CA THR A 182 -9.90 -8.59 8.51
C THR A 182 -8.88 -7.58 8.98
N THR A 183 -7.68 -7.68 8.43
CA THR A 183 -6.62 -6.69 8.68
C THR A 183 -6.70 -5.58 7.65
N HIS A 184 -7.01 -5.91 6.39
CA HIS A 184 -7.16 -4.92 5.32
C HIS A 184 -8.57 -4.94 4.73
N ASP A 185 -9.01 -3.78 4.24
CA ASP A 185 -10.26 -3.66 3.50
C ASP A 185 -10.07 -3.75 1.98
N ASP A 186 -11.18 -3.63 1.26
CA ASP A 186 -11.24 -3.75 -0.20
C ASP A 186 -10.59 -2.57 -0.94
N THR A 187 -10.22 -1.52 -0.23
CA THR A 187 -9.48 -0.35 -0.73
C THR A 187 -8.00 -0.39 -0.36
N GLY A 188 -7.52 -1.52 0.20
CA GLY A 188 -6.13 -1.72 0.60
C GLY A 188 -5.77 -1.06 1.93
N TRP A 189 -6.72 -0.47 2.66
CA TRP A 189 -6.43 0.21 3.92
C TRP A 189 -6.26 -0.79 5.07
N TYR A 190 -5.22 -0.62 5.89
CA TYR A 190 -4.94 -1.46 7.05
C TYR A 190 -5.82 -1.06 8.26
N ALA A 191 -7.07 -1.52 8.26
CA ALA A 191 -8.06 -1.28 9.32
C ALA A 191 -7.80 -2.05 10.62
N GLY A 192 -7.19 -3.23 10.55
CA GLY A 192 -6.99 -4.14 11.69
C GLY A 192 -5.69 -3.93 12.46
N TYR A 193 -5.07 -2.75 12.34
CA TYR A 193 -3.81 -2.45 13.00
C TYR A 193 -3.91 -2.64 14.52
N VAL A 194 -3.05 -3.49 15.07
CA VAL A 194 -2.96 -3.74 16.51
C VAL A 194 -2.00 -2.71 17.12
N PRO A 195 -2.47 -1.78 17.96
CA PRO A 195 -1.61 -0.73 18.51
C PRO A 195 -0.53 -1.29 19.41
N GLY A 196 0.69 -0.77 19.28
CA GLY A 196 1.71 -0.88 20.32
C GLY A 196 1.35 -0.04 21.55
N ALA A 197 2.18 -0.12 22.59
CA ALA A 197 2.09 0.83 23.70
C ALA A 197 2.56 2.21 23.23
N VAL A 198 1.79 3.26 23.55
CA VAL A 198 2.29 4.64 23.42
C VAL A 198 3.42 4.80 24.44
N PRO A 199 4.63 5.25 24.03
CA PRO A 199 5.75 5.33 24.97
C PRO A 199 5.48 6.36 26.07
N ASP A 200 5.56 5.92 27.33
CA ASP A 200 5.48 6.80 28.51
C ASP A 200 6.73 7.67 28.66
N ALA A 201 7.86 7.22 28.09
CA ALA A 201 9.14 7.91 28.08
C ALA A 201 9.64 8.12 26.64
N PRO A 202 10.54 9.10 26.41
CA PRO A 202 11.17 9.30 25.12
C PRO A 202 11.86 8.02 24.62
N LEU A 203 11.54 7.59 23.40
CA LEU A 203 12.25 6.46 22.79
C LEU A 203 13.65 6.87 22.34
N GLU A 204 14.57 5.91 22.31
CA GLU A 204 15.87 6.13 21.69
C GLU A 204 15.69 6.54 20.23
N PRO A 205 16.40 7.59 19.78
CA PRO A 205 16.19 8.09 18.45
C PRO A 205 16.71 7.12 17.41
N LEU A 206 15.87 6.82 16.42
CA LEU A 206 16.23 6.06 15.23
C LEU A 206 17.47 6.67 14.58
N GLY A 207 18.59 5.95 14.62
CA GLY A 207 19.82 6.30 13.92
C GLY A 207 19.69 5.99 12.44
N VAL A 208 18.93 6.82 11.72
CA VAL A 208 18.70 6.61 10.28
C VAL A 208 19.56 7.58 9.48
N GLU A 209 20.51 7.03 8.73
CA GLU A 209 21.14 7.73 7.63
C GLU A 209 20.36 7.44 6.35
N ALA A 210 19.90 8.52 5.71
CA ALA A 210 19.17 8.40 4.46
C ALA A 210 20.11 7.96 3.33
N ALA A 211 19.74 6.91 2.60
CA ALA A 211 20.52 6.37 1.50
C ALA A 211 20.32 7.19 0.21
N GLU A 212 21.37 7.30 -0.60
CA GLU A 212 21.32 7.95 -1.91
C GLU A 212 20.25 7.36 -2.83
N ALA A 213 20.12 6.03 -2.84
CA ALA A 213 19.11 5.33 -3.65
C ALA A 213 17.66 5.71 -3.26
N ALA A 214 17.42 6.05 -1.98
CA ALA A 214 16.12 6.51 -1.52
C ALA A 214 15.79 7.91 -2.05
N TYR A 215 16.76 8.82 -2.09
CA TYR A 215 16.58 10.13 -2.73
C TYR A 215 16.36 10.01 -4.23
N THR A 216 17.07 9.11 -4.91
CA THR A 216 16.84 8.82 -6.34
C THR A 216 15.43 8.29 -6.58
N ALA A 217 14.93 7.39 -5.74
CA ALA A 217 13.56 6.90 -5.85
C ALA A 217 12.51 8.00 -5.63
N PHE A 218 12.72 8.87 -4.63
CA PHE A 218 11.83 10.00 -4.42
C PHE A 218 11.84 11.00 -5.58
N ASP A 219 13.01 11.26 -6.17
CA ASP A 219 13.16 12.05 -7.38
C ASP A 219 12.37 11.46 -8.56
N GLN A 220 12.48 10.14 -8.76
CA GLN A 220 11.76 9.43 -9.80
C GLN A 220 10.23 9.51 -9.62
N ILE A 221 9.72 9.43 -8.38
CA ILE A 221 8.30 9.66 -8.08
C ILE A 221 7.88 11.07 -8.51
N CYS A 222 8.61 12.10 -8.08
CA CYS A 222 8.27 13.50 -8.41
C CYS A 222 8.32 13.73 -9.92
N ARG A 223 9.36 13.24 -10.58
CA ARG A 223 9.53 13.33 -12.03
C ARG A 223 8.38 12.66 -12.78
N LEU A 224 8.09 11.40 -12.47
CA LEU A 224 7.05 10.64 -13.14
C LEU A 224 5.68 11.29 -12.96
N ALA A 225 5.36 11.74 -11.74
CA ALA A 225 4.12 12.45 -11.48
C ALA A 225 4.01 13.71 -12.35
N ARG A 226 5.11 14.49 -12.46
CA ARG A 226 5.13 15.70 -13.28
C ARG A 226 4.98 15.41 -14.77
N GLU A 227 5.68 14.42 -15.29
CA GLU A 227 5.64 14.00 -16.69
C GLU A 227 4.25 13.50 -17.09
N ARG A 228 3.53 12.86 -16.16
CA ARG A 228 2.19 12.31 -16.39
C ARG A 228 1.05 13.24 -15.98
N GLY A 229 1.35 14.44 -15.49
CA GLY A 229 0.34 15.40 -15.05
C GLY A 229 -0.48 14.93 -13.84
N ILE A 230 0.12 14.12 -12.97
CA ILE A 230 -0.50 13.58 -11.76
C ILE A 230 -0.47 14.65 -10.65
N ASP A 231 -1.59 14.87 -9.99
CA ASP A 231 -1.70 15.71 -8.80
C ASP A 231 -1.04 15.01 -7.61
N LEU A 232 0.23 15.34 -7.36
CA LEU A 232 1.04 14.76 -6.29
C LEU A 232 1.01 15.65 -5.03
N GLN A 233 0.31 15.18 -4.01
CA GLN A 233 0.24 15.76 -2.68
C GLN A 233 1.29 15.13 -1.77
N LEU A 234 2.22 15.94 -1.27
CA LEU A 234 3.33 15.49 -0.43
C LEU A 234 3.18 16.02 1.00
N PHE A 235 3.40 15.16 2.00
CA PHE A 235 3.47 15.61 3.38
C PHE A 235 4.51 14.85 4.21
N ILE A 236 5.00 15.50 5.28
CA ILE A 236 5.79 14.83 6.31
C ILE A 236 4.82 14.28 7.36
N SER A 237 4.86 12.97 7.60
CA SER A 237 3.99 12.37 8.60
C SER A 237 4.31 12.88 10.01
N PRO A 238 3.29 13.19 10.83
CA PRO A 238 3.50 13.61 12.19
C PRO A 238 4.04 12.44 13.03
N LEU A 239 4.87 12.76 14.01
CA LEU A 239 5.41 11.81 14.98
C LEU A 239 4.88 12.15 16.37
N HIS A 240 4.76 11.14 17.23
CA HIS A 240 4.39 11.38 18.62
C HIS A 240 5.49 12.22 19.31
N SER A 241 5.12 13.10 20.25
CA SER A 241 6.09 14.00 20.91
C SER A 241 7.19 13.27 21.67
N ASN A 242 6.91 12.05 22.14
CA ASN A 242 7.87 11.18 22.83
C ASN A 242 8.75 10.37 21.85
N PHE A 243 8.52 10.52 20.54
CA PHE A 243 9.37 9.94 19.52
C PHE A 243 10.33 10.99 18.97
N ALA A 244 11.54 11.02 19.52
CA ALA A 244 12.60 11.84 18.97
C ALA A 244 13.25 11.11 17.80
N LEU A 245 13.30 11.70 16.61
CA LEU A 245 14.35 11.35 15.65
C LEU A 245 15.65 12.03 16.09
N LYS A 246 16.81 11.46 15.79
CA LYS A 246 18.06 12.21 15.99
C LYS A 246 17.91 13.49 15.18
N LYS A 247 18.07 14.66 15.83
CA LYS A 247 18.17 15.95 15.10
C LYS A 247 19.26 15.88 14.03
N GLN A 248 20.27 15.07 14.27
CA GLN A 248 21.36 14.79 13.34
C GLN A 248 20.81 14.13 12.07
N GLY A 249 20.84 14.85 10.96
CA GLY A 249 20.39 14.39 9.65
C GLY A 249 18.96 14.78 9.29
N LEU A 250 18.07 15.08 10.24
CA LEU A 250 16.68 15.46 9.95
C LEU A 250 16.59 16.75 9.12
N GLU A 251 17.28 17.81 9.52
CA GLU A 251 17.27 19.08 8.77
C GLU A 251 17.91 18.95 7.39
N ALA A 252 18.97 18.16 7.27
CA ALA A 252 19.62 17.88 5.99
C ALA A 252 18.70 17.07 5.07
N TRP A 253 18.01 16.06 5.60
CA TRP A 253 17.02 15.28 4.87
C TRP A 253 15.85 16.17 4.42
N LEU A 254 15.29 16.98 5.33
CA LEU A 254 14.23 17.93 5.03
C LEU A 254 14.63 18.89 3.92
N ALA A 255 15.81 19.51 4.00
CA ALA A 255 16.32 20.40 2.98
C ALA A 255 16.41 19.67 1.62
N ARG A 256 16.90 18.43 1.63
CA ARG A 256 17.08 17.64 0.42
C ARG A 256 15.78 17.19 -0.22
N VAL A 257 14.81 16.66 0.54
CA VAL A 257 13.50 16.29 -0.02
C VAL A 257 12.75 17.52 -0.54
N ASN A 258 12.84 18.67 0.13
CA ASN A 258 12.25 19.90 -0.38
C ASN A 258 12.93 20.39 -1.67
N ALA A 259 14.25 20.30 -1.77
CA ALA A 259 14.97 20.63 -2.99
C ALA A 259 14.54 19.72 -4.15
N ILE A 260 14.43 18.41 -3.91
CA ILE A 260 13.96 17.44 -4.92
C ILE A 260 12.54 17.77 -5.38
N ALA A 261 11.59 17.89 -4.45
CA ALA A 261 10.19 18.21 -4.76
C ALA A 261 10.06 19.55 -5.51
N GLY A 262 10.81 20.57 -5.08
CA GLY A 262 10.80 21.90 -5.66
C GLY A 262 11.24 21.95 -7.12
N ARG A 263 12.15 21.06 -7.56
CA ARG A 263 12.56 20.95 -8.97
C ARG A 263 11.39 20.67 -9.92
N TYR A 264 10.34 20.02 -9.42
CA TYR A 264 9.14 19.66 -10.19
C TYR A 264 7.93 20.54 -9.85
N GLY A 265 8.12 21.58 -9.03
CA GLY A 265 7.06 22.49 -8.62
C GLY A 265 6.18 21.98 -7.47
N TYR A 266 6.56 20.89 -6.81
CA TYR A 266 5.81 20.37 -5.66
C TYR A 266 6.25 21.01 -4.35
N ARG A 267 5.32 21.12 -3.41
CA ARG A 267 5.57 21.58 -2.04
C ARG A 267 5.26 20.46 -1.07
N ILE A 268 6.17 20.20 -0.14
CA ILE A 268 5.95 19.22 0.93
C ILE A 268 5.28 19.92 2.10
N ARG A 269 4.09 19.46 2.48
CA ARG A 269 3.32 20.00 3.59
C ARG A 269 3.82 19.44 4.91
N ARG A 270 4.07 20.33 5.87
CA ARG A 270 4.34 19.98 7.27
C ARG A 270 3.23 20.58 8.11
N PHE A 271 2.74 19.82 9.07
CA PHE A 271 1.66 20.26 9.93
C PHE A 271 2.14 20.42 11.36
N THR A 272 1.61 21.43 12.04
CA THR A 272 1.85 21.66 13.47
C THR A 272 0.90 20.83 14.32
N ASP A 273 1.27 20.59 15.58
CA ASP A 273 0.41 19.94 16.56
C ASP A 273 -0.96 20.59 16.68
N ALA A 274 -1.03 21.92 16.55
CA ALA A 274 -2.28 22.67 16.61
C ALA A 274 -3.17 22.39 15.40
N GLN A 275 -2.60 22.36 14.19
CA GLN A 275 -3.34 22.06 12.95
C GLN A 275 -3.93 20.64 12.97
N LEU A 276 -3.20 19.67 13.52
CA LEU A 276 -3.64 18.28 13.57
C LEU A 276 -4.27 17.86 14.90
N GLN A 277 -4.34 18.78 15.88
CA GLN A 277 -4.76 18.56 17.27
C GLN A 277 -4.12 17.31 17.89
N LEU A 278 -2.79 17.21 17.79
CA LEU A 278 -2.02 16.05 18.25
C LEU A 278 -1.92 15.91 19.76
N ARG A 279 -2.22 16.99 20.50
CA ARG A 279 -2.19 17.00 21.98
C ARG A 279 -3.35 16.22 22.62
N ASN A 280 -4.32 15.77 21.82
CA ASN A 280 -5.33 14.85 22.29
C ASN A 280 -4.66 13.48 22.50
N GLY A 281 -4.79 12.88 23.68
CA GLY A 281 -4.21 11.56 24.02
C GLY A 281 -4.67 10.38 23.16
N ASN A 282 -5.47 10.63 22.11
CA ASN A 282 -5.97 9.68 21.14
C ASN A 282 -5.55 10.05 19.70
N ALA A 283 -4.43 10.77 19.52
CA ALA A 283 -3.92 11.15 18.20
C ALA A 283 -3.07 10.05 17.54
N PHE A 284 -2.47 9.16 18.34
CA PHE A 284 -1.57 8.11 17.87
C PHE A 284 -1.96 6.75 18.42
N PHE A 285 -1.64 5.70 17.66
CA PHE A 285 -1.68 4.33 18.14
C PHE A 285 -0.40 3.98 18.92
N ASP A 286 0.74 4.47 18.46
CA ASP A 286 2.05 4.29 19.08
C ASP A 286 2.97 5.50 18.79
N ALA A 287 4.29 5.32 18.86
CA ALA A 287 5.25 6.40 18.67
C ALA A 287 5.28 7.00 17.24
N THR A 288 4.89 6.22 16.23
CA THR A 288 5.05 6.56 14.80
C THR A 288 3.75 6.56 14.00
N HIS A 289 2.75 5.79 14.43
CA HIS A 289 1.49 5.60 13.70
C HIS A 289 0.40 6.53 14.23
N PHE A 290 0.07 7.56 13.46
CA PHE A 290 -1.07 8.42 13.77
C PHE A 290 -2.40 7.71 13.50
N ARG A 291 -3.42 8.05 14.27
CA ARG A 291 -4.76 7.46 14.13
C ARG A 291 -5.50 8.03 12.91
N PRO A 292 -6.50 7.31 12.38
CA PRO A 292 -7.24 7.76 11.20
C PRO A 292 -7.88 9.16 11.34
N ALA A 293 -8.26 9.58 12.55
CA ALA A 293 -8.77 10.93 12.80
C ALA A 293 -7.73 12.04 12.51
N VAL A 294 -6.44 11.77 12.73
CA VAL A 294 -5.34 12.68 12.34
C VAL A 294 -5.16 12.64 10.83
N GLY A 295 -5.22 11.45 10.21
CA GLY A 295 -5.18 11.30 8.76
C GLY A 295 -6.28 12.06 8.04
N ASP A 296 -7.49 12.04 8.58
CA ASP A 296 -8.62 12.80 8.04
C ASP A 296 -8.30 14.29 7.99
N ARG A 297 -7.69 14.85 9.05
CA ARG A 297 -7.26 16.25 9.12
C ARG A 297 -6.12 16.57 8.16
N ILE A 298 -5.19 15.64 7.97
CA ILE A 298 -4.11 15.77 6.99
C ILE A 298 -4.72 15.88 5.58
N LEU A 299 -5.60 14.97 5.19
CA LEU A 299 -6.25 14.99 3.88
C LEU A 299 -7.06 16.28 3.68
N HIS A 300 -7.86 16.68 4.66
CA HIS A 300 -8.57 17.97 4.64
C HIS A 300 -7.60 19.13 4.39
N ALA A 301 -6.48 19.20 5.11
CA ALA A 301 -5.55 20.32 5.00
C ALA A 301 -4.69 20.29 3.71
N LEU A 302 -4.50 19.11 3.10
CA LEU A 302 -3.86 18.97 1.79
C LEU A 302 -4.75 19.55 0.69
N PHE A 303 -6.04 19.18 0.68
CA PHE A 303 -6.97 19.53 -0.39
C PHE A 303 -7.79 20.80 -0.15
N ALA A 304 -7.83 21.35 1.07
CA ALA A 304 -8.55 22.60 1.36
C ALA A 304 -8.03 23.80 0.55
N GLY A 305 -6.76 23.81 0.14
CA GLY A 305 -6.20 24.87 -0.71
C GLY A 305 -6.49 24.73 -2.22
N ALA A 306 -7.07 23.61 -2.66
CA ALA A 306 -7.37 23.35 -4.07
C ALA A 306 -8.77 23.85 -4.50
N GLN A 307 -9.66 24.09 -3.54
CA GLN A 307 -11.05 24.49 -3.78
C GLN A 307 -11.24 26.00 -4.05
N ASP A 308 -10.26 26.85 -3.71
CA ASP A 308 -10.35 28.31 -3.89
C ASP A 308 -9.91 28.79 -5.28
N GLY A 309 -9.66 27.88 -6.23
CA GLY A 309 -9.12 28.18 -7.56
C GLY A 309 -10.11 28.12 -8.74
N SER A 310 -11.38 27.75 -8.53
CA SER A 310 -12.36 27.52 -9.62
C SER A 310 -13.56 28.47 -9.65
N THR A 311 -13.57 29.54 -8.86
CA THR A 311 -14.57 30.62 -8.98
C THR A 311 -13.91 31.94 -9.33
N GLY A 312 -13.60 32.11 -10.62
CA GLY A 312 -13.09 33.36 -11.15
C GLY A 312 -13.38 33.48 -12.65
N THR A 313 -14.34 34.36 -12.97
CA THR A 313 -14.67 34.95 -14.29
C THR A 313 -15.79 34.30 -15.11
N SER A 314 -17.02 34.69 -14.77
CA SER A 314 -18.13 34.88 -15.72
C SER A 314 -18.83 36.20 -15.37
N GLU A 315 -18.19 37.32 -15.72
CA GLU A 315 -18.88 38.59 -16.00
C GLU A 315 -18.14 39.30 -17.14
N ARG A 316 -18.65 39.11 -18.35
CA ARG A 316 -18.93 40.15 -19.36
C ARG A 316 -19.64 39.52 -20.55
#